data_AF-A0A1Z8VYI7-F1
#
_entry.id   AF-A0A1Z8VYI7-F1
#
_cell.length_a   1.000
_cell.length_b   1.000
_cell.length_c   1.000
_cell.angle_alpha   90.00
_cell.angle_beta   90.00
_cell.angle_gamma   90.00
#
_symmetry.space_group_name_H-M   'P 1'
#
loop_
_entity.id
_entity.type
_entity.pdbx_description
1 polymer ?
#
loop_
_entity_poly.entity_id
_entity_poly.type
_entity_poly.pdbx_seq_one_letter_code
_entity_poly.pdbx_strand_id
1 'polypeptide(L)'
;MSKKVSTKVEYKKLPDGVHGMTYNSGRIEVNKDLSPVQQKIALSHEKVHRKQVKKGELRYDEKYVYWNGRKYPRKQMKEGAKNLPWEAEAYKKQIKK
;
A
#
# COMPACT_ATOMS: atom_id res chain seq x y z
N MET A 1 -1.15 23.92 -4.41
CA MET A 1 -2.00 23.31 -3.38
C MET A 1 -1.40 21.97 -2.95
N SER A 2 -0.81 21.89 -1.76
CA SER A 2 -0.28 20.62 -1.22
C SER A 2 -1.44 19.69 -0.92
N LYS A 3 -1.60 18.60 -1.67
CA LYS A 3 -2.64 17.59 -1.42
C LYS A 3 -2.45 17.03 -0.01
N LYS A 4 -3.35 17.35 0.92
CA LYS A 4 -3.32 16.81 2.29
C LYS A 4 -3.51 15.29 2.23
N VAL A 5 -2.51 14.56 2.70
CA VAL A 5 -2.55 13.09 2.81
C VAL A 5 -3.29 12.71 4.08
N SER A 6 -4.36 11.93 3.94
CA SER A 6 -5.22 11.41 4.99
C SER A 6 -4.46 10.52 5.98
N THR A 7 -4.80 10.61 7.26
CA THR A 7 -4.32 9.72 8.32
C THR A 7 -5.27 8.57 8.61
N LYS A 8 -6.43 8.50 7.91
CA LYS A 8 -7.51 7.55 8.18
C LYS A 8 -7.06 6.11 7.95
N VAL A 9 -7.34 5.25 8.94
CA VAL A 9 -7.16 3.80 8.89
C VAL A 9 -8.52 3.16 9.17
N GLU A 10 -8.96 2.24 8.32
CA GLU A 10 -10.24 1.55 8.46
C GLU A 10 -10.04 0.04 8.36
N TYR A 11 -10.79 -0.72 9.16
CA TYR A 11 -10.79 -2.18 9.12
C TYR A 11 -12.06 -2.65 8.42
N LYS A 12 -11.94 -3.33 7.29
CA LYS A 12 -13.06 -3.70 6.42
C LYS A 12 -12.87 -5.09 5.84
N LYS A 13 -13.93 -5.69 5.30
CA LYS A 13 -13.76 -6.86 4.44
C LYS A 13 -13.12 -6.39 3.12
N LEU A 14 -11.99 -6.98 2.76
CA LEU A 14 -11.28 -6.72 1.50
C LEU A 14 -11.42 -7.93 0.57
N PRO A 15 -11.10 -7.78 -0.74
CA PRO A 15 -11.07 -8.90 -1.67
C PRO A 15 -10.15 -10.03 -1.18
N ASP A 16 -10.45 -11.25 -1.60
CA ASP A 16 -9.68 -12.42 -1.21
C ASP A 16 -8.21 -12.27 -1.58
N GLY A 17 -7.33 -12.62 -0.64
CA GLY A 17 -5.88 -12.46 -0.79
C GLY A 17 -5.34 -11.05 -0.54
N VAL A 18 -6.21 -10.05 -0.33
CA VAL A 18 -5.80 -8.67 0.00
C VAL A 18 -5.80 -8.47 1.52
N HIS A 19 -4.62 -8.23 2.09
CA HIS A 19 -4.47 -8.01 3.53
C HIS A 19 -4.58 -6.53 3.92
N GLY A 20 -4.18 -5.63 3.03
CA GLY A 20 -4.22 -4.19 3.21
C GLY A 20 -4.14 -3.47 1.87
N MET A 21 -4.52 -2.19 1.88
CA MET A 21 -4.42 -1.32 0.72
C MET A 21 -4.24 0.13 1.15
N THR A 22 -3.31 0.83 0.49
CA THR A 22 -3.09 2.27 0.65
C THR A 22 -3.51 3.03 -0.60
N TYR A 23 -4.39 4.02 -0.41
CA TYR A 23 -4.87 4.88 -1.49
C TYR A 23 -3.93 6.08 -1.72
N ASN A 24 -3.98 6.69 -2.90
CA ASN A 24 -3.26 7.94 -3.20
C ASN A 24 -3.61 9.10 -2.26
N SER A 25 -4.79 9.05 -1.64
CA SER A 25 -5.19 10.01 -0.62
C SER A 25 -4.46 9.81 0.72
N GLY A 26 -3.72 8.70 0.91
CA GLY A 26 -3.10 8.30 2.17
C GLY A 26 -4.00 7.49 3.09
N ARG A 27 -5.26 7.29 2.73
CA ARG A 27 -6.16 6.40 3.46
C ARG A 27 -5.63 4.97 3.39
N ILE A 28 -5.69 4.26 4.51
CA ILE A 28 -5.32 2.85 4.61
C ILE A 28 -6.58 2.05 4.94
N GLU A 29 -6.76 0.92 4.25
CA GLU A 29 -7.69 -0.12 4.63
C GLU A 29 -6.93 -1.39 4.99
N VAL A 30 -7.36 -2.06 6.06
CA VAL A 30 -6.82 -3.34 6.51
C VAL A 30 -7.96 -4.36 6.53
N ASN A 31 -7.67 -5.59 6.11
CA ASN A 31 -8.68 -6.63 6.11
C ASN A 31 -9.05 -7.01 7.56
N LYS A 32 -10.32 -6.79 7.92
CA LYS A 32 -10.86 -7.03 9.28
C LYS A 32 -10.93 -8.51 9.64
N ASP A 33 -10.96 -9.40 8.63
CA ASP A 33 -11.12 -10.84 8.82
C ASP A 33 -9.78 -11.53 9.14
N LEU A 34 -8.66 -10.79 9.13
CA LEU A 34 -7.34 -11.27 9.54
C LEU A 34 -7.20 -11.38 11.06
N SER A 35 -6.30 -12.25 11.53
CA SER A 35 -5.93 -12.29 12.95
C SER A 35 -5.34 -10.96 13.43
N PRO A 36 -5.41 -10.61 14.73
CA PRO A 36 -4.86 -9.35 15.25
C PRO A 36 -3.38 -9.14 14.93
N VAL A 37 -2.59 -10.21 14.89
CA VAL A 37 -1.16 -10.15 14.51
C VAL A 37 -1.01 -9.82 13.04
N GLN A 38 -1.75 -10.49 12.15
CA GLN A 38 -1.73 -10.21 10.72
C GLN A 38 -2.23 -8.81 10.38
N GLN A 39 -3.25 -8.30 11.09
CA GLN A 39 -3.71 -6.93 10.96
C GLN A 39 -2.61 -5.91 11.31
N LYS A 40 -1.87 -6.14 12.41
CA LYS A 40 -0.73 -5.28 12.79
C LYS A 40 0.37 -5.30 11.73
N ILE A 41 0.69 -6.48 11.19
CA ILE A 41 1.69 -6.63 10.12
C ILE A 41 1.23 -5.89 8.86
N ALA A 42 0.00 -6.13 8.39
CA ALA A 42 -0.58 -5.46 7.24
C ALA A 42 -0.58 -3.93 7.42
N LEU A 43 -1.05 -3.43 8.56
CA LEU A 43 -1.02 -2.00 8.86
C LEU A 43 0.39 -1.42 8.84
N SER A 44 1.39 -2.14 9.33
CA SER A 44 2.78 -1.68 9.31
C SER A 44 3.34 -1.60 7.89
N HIS A 45 2.96 -2.54 7.02
CA HIS A 45 3.28 -2.55 5.59
C HIS A 45 2.62 -1.34 4.90
N GLU A 46 1.31 -1.18 5.04
CA GLU A 46 0.56 -0.05 4.43
C GLU A 46 1.05 1.32 4.91
N LYS A 47 1.52 1.44 6.15
CA LYS A 47 2.14 2.67 6.65
C LYS A 47 3.41 3.05 5.87
N VAL A 48 4.13 2.09 5.27
CA VAL A 48 5.27 2.36 4.38
C VAL A 48 4.77 2.95 3.07
N HIS A 49 3.77 2.32 2.44
CA HIS A 49 3.15 2.87 1.23
C HIS A 49 2.57 4.27 1.45
N ARG A 50 1.95 4.53 2.59
CA ARG A 50 1.47 5.88 2.91
C ARG A 50 2.59 6.92 2.99
N LYS A 51 3.77 6.54 3.49
CA LYS A 51 4.94 7.42 3.48
C LYS A 51 5.43 7.67 2.06
N GLN A 52 5.51 6.63 1.23
CA GLN A 52 5.89 6.73 -0.18
C GLN A 52 4.91 7.65 -0.96
N VAL A 53 3.60 7.47 -0.75
CA VAL A 53 2.54 8.34 -1.29
C VAL A 53 2.72 9.78 -0.81
N LYS A 54 2.97 9.99 0.49
CA LYS A 54 3.15 11.33 1.06
C LYS A 54 4.36 12.07 0.50
N LYS A 55 5.42 11.36 0.16
CA LYS A 55 6.60 11.93 -0.49
C LYS A 55 6.41 12.13 -2.00
N GLY A 56 5.35 11.58 -2.60
CA GLY A 56 5.14 11.58 -4.04
C GLY A 56 5.98 10.53 -4.79
N GLU A 57 6.61 9.60 -4.07
CA GLU A 57 7.37 8.48 -4.65
C GLU A 57 6.42 7.48 -5.30
N LEU A 58 5.27 7.22 -4.67
CA LEU A 58 4.29 6.23 -5.10
C LEU A 58 2.93 6.87 -5.43
N ARG A 59 2.37 6.52 -6.58
CA ARG A 59 1.00 6.88 -6.97
C ARG A 59 0.42 5.80 -7.87
N TYR A 60 -0.89 5.66 -7.86
CA TYR A 60 -1.63 4.71 -8.68
C TYR A 60 -2.66 5.41 -9.56
N ASP A 61 -3.00 4.84 -10.71
CA ASP A 61 -4.26 5.07 -11.38
C ASP A 61 -4.84 3.72 -11.86
N GLU A 62 -5.93 3.73 -12.61
CA GLU A 62 -6.58 2.50 -13.10
C GLU A 62 -5.66 1.65 -14.00
N LYS A 63 -4.67 2.27 -14.64
CA LYS A 63 -3.84 1.63 -15.68
C LYS A 63 -2.38 1.47 -15.26
N TYR A 64 -1.89 2.30 -14.35
CA TYR A 64 -0.47 2.43 -14.06
C TYR A 64 -0.16 2.60 -12.57
N VAL A 65 1.01 2.08 -12.19
CA VAL A 65 1.73 2.47 -10.98
C VAL A 65 2.79 3.50 -11.38
N TYR A 66 2.93 4.56 -10.62
CA TYR A 66 4.00 5.54 -10.74
C TYR A 66 4.93 5.37 -9.55
N TRP A 67 6.20 5.13 -9.82
CA TRP A 67 7.24 4.96 -8.82
C TRP A 67 8.46 5.83 -9.16
N ASN A 68 8.78 6.80 -8.30
CA ASN A 68 9.88 7.76 -8.48
C ASN A 68 9.90 8.40 -9.88
N GLY A 69 8.74 8.87 -10.34
CA GLY A 69 8.57 9.49 -11.65
C GLY A 69 8.51 8.52 -12.84
N ARG A 70 8.76 7.22 -12.64
CA ARG A 70 8.64 6.19 -13.68
C ARG A 70 7.25 5.58 -13.68
N LYS A 71 6.76 5.19 -14.86
CA LYS A 71 5.41 4.66 -15.08
C LYS A 71 5.47 3.17 -15.40
N TYR A 72 4.65 2.36 -14.73
CA TYR A 72 4.64 0.91 -14.83
C TYR A 72 3.21 0.41 -15.13
N PRO A 73 2.96 -0.33 -16.22
CA PRO A 73 1.61 -0.78 -16.57
C PRO A 73 1.10 -1.89 -15.63
N ARG A 74 -0.05 -1.66 -14.98
CA ARG A 74 -0.66 -2.64 -14.05
C ARG A 74 -0.97 -3.97 -14.74
N LYS A 75 -1.37 -3.92 -16.02
CA LYS A 75 -1.63 -5.11 -16.85
C LYS A 75 -0.42 -6.00 -17.09
N GLN A 76 0.80 -5.48 -16.91
CA GLN A 76 2.05 -6.19 -17.16
C GLN A 76 2.76 -6.62 -15.86
N MET A 77 2.10 -6.47 -14.70
CA MET A 77 2.67 -6.86 -13.40
C MET A 77 1.65 -7.61 -12.56
N LYS A 78 2.14 -8.37 -11.58
CA LYS A 78 1.32 -8.90 -10.50
C LYS A 78 1.32 -7.91 -9.35
N GLU A 79 0.16 -7.31 -9.06
CA GLU A 79 0.03 -6.38 -7.93
C GLU A 79 0.38 -7.07 -6.60
N GLY A 80 1.06 -6.35 -5.71
CA GLY A 80 1.56 -6.88 -4.45
C GLY A 80 2.77 -7.82 -4.56
N ALA A 81 3.38 -7.96 -5.75
CA ALA A 81 4.56 -8.81 -5.90
C ALA A 81 5.78 -8.24 -5.16
N LYS A 82 6.40 -9.06 -4.29
CA LYS A 82 7.52 -8.69 -3.40
C LYS A 82 8.74 -8.08 -4.09
N ASN A 83 8.91 -8.34 -5.39
CA ASN A 83 10.03 -7.84 -6.20
C ASN A 83 9.77 -6.45 -6.78
N LEU A 84 8.55 -5.92 -6.70
CA LEU A 84 8.25 -4.56 -7.13
C LEU A 84 8.96 -3.58 -6.18
N PRO A 85 9.58 -2.49 -6.68
CA PRO A 85 10.41 -1.61 -5.84
C PRO A 85 9.69 -1.03 -4.62
N TRP A 86 8.43 -0.63 -4.77
CA TRP A 86 7.61 -0.09 -3.68
C TRP A 86 7.21 -1.15 -2.66
N GLU A 87 6.90 -2.35 -3.13
CA GLU A 87 6.59 -3.54 -2.29
C GLU A 87 7.83 -3.99 -1.52
N ALA A 88 8.99 -4.07 -2.18
CA ALA A 88 10.25 -4.53 -1.59
C ALA A 88 10.63 -3.70 -0.36
N GLU A 89 10.45 -2.38 -0.41
CA GLU A 89 10.66 -1.50 0.74
C GLU A 89 9.64 -1.79 1.87
N ALA A 90 8.36 -1.96 1.52
CA ALA A 90 7.30 -2.24 2.49
C ALA A 90 7.51 -3.58 3.19
N TYR A 91 7.83 -4.65 2.45
CA TYR A 91 8.19 -5.95 3.02
C TYR A 91 9.45 -5.93 3.87
N LYS A 92 10.43 -5.08 3.54
CA LYS A 92 11.65 -4.93 4.35
C LYS A 92 11.37 -4.22 5.69
N LYS A 93 10.44 -3.26 5.72
CA LYS A 93 10.18 -2.38 6.87
C LYS A 93 8.96 -2.77 7.71
N GLN A 94 8.07 -3.62 7.21
CA GLN A 94 6.93 -4.11 7.98
C GLN A 94 7.40 -4.88 9.22
N ILE A 95 6.52 -4.97 10.21
CA ILE A 95 6.71 -5.82 11.37
C ILE A 95 6.91 -7.26 10.89
N LYS A 96 7.96 -7.90 11.39
CA LYS A 96 8.22 -9.33 11.17
C LYS A 96 7.49 -10.13 12.25
N LYS A 97 6.92 -11.26 11.84
CA LYS A 97 6.31 -12.23 12.76
C LYS A 97 7.41 -12.94 13.54
#